data_AF-A0A376MMN7-F1
#
_entry.id   AF-A0A376MMN7-F1
#
_cell.length_a   1.000
_cell.length_b   1.000
_cell.length_c   1.000
_cell.angle_alpha   90.00
_cell.angle_beta   90.00
_cell.angle_gamma   90.00
#
_symmetry.space_group_name_H-M   'P 1'
#
loop_
_entity.id
_entity.type
_entity.pdbx_description
1 polymer ?
#
loop_
_entity_poly.entity_id
_entity_poly.type
_entity_poly.pdbx_seq_one_letter_code
_entity_poly.pdbx_strand_id
1 'polypeptide(L)'
;MAIALRNRWRRMQLNEELRHEVTPKNILMIGPTGVGKTEIARRLAKLANAPFIKVEATKFTEVGYVGKEVDSIIRDLTDAAVKMVRVQAIEKTVIALKNWQKNVFSTC
;
A
#
# COMPACT_ATOMS: atom_id res chain seq x y z
N MET A 1 -8.31 4.28 12.37
CA MET A 1 -7.52 3.57 11.33
C MET A 1 -7.87 2.09 11.17
N ALA A 2 -7.92 1.30 12.25
CA ALA A 2 -8.29 -0.12 12.18
C ALA A 2 -9.67 -0.37 11.51
N ILE A 3 -10.67 0.46 11.82
CA ILE A 3 -12.01 0.38 11.22
C ILE A 3 -11.97 0.57 9.69
N ALA A 4 -11.13 1.48 9.17
CA ALA A 4 -11.03 1.71 7.74
C ALA A 4 -10.45 0.48 7.01
N LEU A 5 -9.42 -0.15 7.58
CA LEU A 5 -8.85 -1.39 7.04
C LEU A 5 -9.86 -2.53 7.10
N ARG A 6 -10.59 -2.66 8.21
CA ARG A 6 -11.65 -3.67 8.36
C ARG A 6 -12.79 -3.46 7.37
N ASN A 7 -13.18 -2.21 7.10
CA ASN A 7 -14.20 -1.89 6.10
C ASN A 7 -13.75 -2.27 4.69
N ARG A 8 -12.45 -2.14 4.37
CA ARG A 8 -11.91 -2.63 3.10
C ARG A 8 -12.07 -4.15 2.97
N TRP A 9 -11.78 -4.91 4.04
CA TRP A 9 -11.99 -6.36 4.06
C TRP A 9 -13.48 -6.75 3.97
N ARG A 10 -14.37 -6.01 4.65
CA ARG A 10 -15.83 -6.22 4.55
C ARG A 10 -16.34 -5.95 3.14
N ARG A 11 -15.87 -4.88 2.49
CA ARG A 11 -16.23 -4.56 1.09
C ARG A 11 -15.90 -5.70 0.13
N MET A 12 -14.78 -6.40 0.33
CA MET A 12 -14.40 -7.54 -0.53
C MET A 12 -15.34 -8.75 -0.38
N GLN A 13 -16.09 -8.85 0.71
CA GLN A 13 -17.09 -9.92 0.92
C GLN A 13 -18.48 -9.58 0.37
N LEU A 14 -18.68 -8.34 -0.09
CA LEU A 14 -19.93 -7.95 -0.72
C LEU A 14 -20.00 -8.47 -2.15
N ASN A 15 -21.24 -8.69 -2.58
CA ASN A 15 -21.69 -8.95 -3.94
C ASN A 15 -21.14 -7.88 -4.89
N GLU A 16 -20.90 -8.21 -6.14
CA GLU A 16 -20.23 -7.31 -7.10
C GLU A 16 -20.98 -5.99 -7.29
N GLU A 17 -22.31 -6.04 -7.43
CA GLU A 17 -23.18 -4.85 -7.56
C GLU A 17 -23.03 -3.90 -6.35
N LEU A 18 -23.16 -4.43 -5.13
CA LEU A 18 -23.04 -3.65 -3.89
C LEU A 18 -21.60 -3.22 -3.59
N ARG A 19 -20.59 -3.89 -4.15
CA ARG A 19 -19.18 -3.58 -3.91
C ARG A 19 -18.77 -2.25 -4.51
N HIS A 20 -19.40 -1.82 -5.61
CA HIS A 20 -19.11 -0.54 -6.25
C HIS A 20 -19.71 0.65 -5.50
N GLU A 21 -20.82 0.44 -4.80
CA GLU A 21 -21.49 1.48 -4.01
C GLU A 21 -20.72 1.85 -2.73
N VAL A 22 -19.94 0.92 -2.17
CA VAL A 22 -19.16 1.16 -0.95
C VAL A 22 -17.83 1.84 -1.24
N THR A 23 -17.76 3.15 -1.06
CA THR A 23 -16.52 3.93 -1.21
C THR A 23 -15.57 3.75 -0.02
N PRO A 24 -14.24 3.84 -0.23
CA PRO A 24 -13.27 3.82 0.86
C PRO A 24 -13.49 5.00 1.82
N LYS A 25 -13.43 4.73 3.13
CA LYS A 25 -13.50 5.79 4.15
C LYS A 25 -12.12 6.42 4.36
N ASN A 26 -11.92 7.62 3.83
CA ASN A 26 -10.70 8.42 4.04
C ASN A 26 -10.57 8.85 5.50
N ILE A 27 -9.35 9.07 5.97
CA ILE A 27 -9.05 9.39 7.37
C ILE A 27 -8.33 10.73 7.44
N LEU A 28 -8.88 11.65 8.21
CA LEU A 28 -8.20 12.87 8.63
C LEU A 28 -7.60 12.66 10.03
N MET A 29 -6.31 12.89 10.20
CA MET A 29 -5.62 12.77 11.48
C MET A 29 -5.32 14.16 12.05
N ILE A 30 -5.90 14.49 13.20
CA ILE A 30 -5.71 15.77 13.89
C ILE A 30 -4.80 15.54 15.10
N GLY A 31 -3.78 16.39 15.26
CA GLY A 31 -2.86 16.36 16.41
C GLY A 31 -1.57 17.14 16.15
N PRO A 32 -0.73 17.39 17.17
CA PRO A 32 0.50 18.16 17.02
C PRO A 32 1.57 17.40 16.22
N THR A 33 2.62 18.08 15.78
CA THR A 33 3.75 17.44 15.09
C THR A 33 4.46 16.45 16.03
N GLY A 34 5.14 15.44 15.49
CA GLY A 34 5.90 14.47 16.29
C GLY A 34 5.10 13.37 16.99
N VAL A 35 3.76 13.45 17.11
CA VAL A 35 2.93 12.41 17.79
C VAL A 35 2.75 11.09 17.02
N GLY A 36 3.48 10.91 15.91
CA GLY A 36 3.47 9.64 15.16
C GLY A 36 2.34 9.47 14.14
N LYS A 37 1.59 10.51 13.76
CA LYS A 37 0.53 10.42 12.70
C LYS A 37 1.01 9.70 11.43
N THR A 38 2.16 10.13 10.91
CA THR A 38 2.80 9.52 9.73
C THR A 38 3.30 8.11 10.00
N GLU A 39 3.79 7.84 11.21
CA GLU A 39 4.29 6.51 11.59
C GLU A 39 3.15 5.49 11.68
N ILE A 40 1.99 5.88 12.23
CA ILE A 40 0.79 5.05 12.27
C ILE A 40 0.37 4.68 10.83
N ALA A 41 0.30 5.65 9.92
CA ALA A 41 -0.05 5.39 8.52
C ALA A 41 0.95 4.44 7.83
N ARG A 42 2.26 4.68 8.03
CA ARG A 42 3.34 3.85 7.48
C ARG A 42 3.29 2.43 8.01
N ARG A 43 3.12 2.23 9.32
CA ARG A 43 3.02 0.91 9.95
C ARG A 43 1.77 0.17 9.49
N LEU A 44 0.64 0.87 9.39
CA LEU A 44 -0.60 0.27 8.88
C LEU A 44 -0.42 -0.26 7.46
N ALA A 45 0.23 0.50 6.57
CA ALA A 45 0.48 0.04 5.21
C ALA A 45 1.40 -1.18 5.17
N LYS A 46 2.45 -1.22 6.00
CA LYS A 46 3.32 -2.41 6.15
C LYS A 46 2.54 -3.64 6.62
N LEU A 47 1.69 -3.50 7.65
CA LEU A 47 0.88 -4.60 8.18
C LEU A 47 -0.16 -5.10 7.15
N ALA A 48 -0.72 -4.20 6.35
CA ALA A 48 -1.65 -4.54 5.28
C ALA A 48 -0.97 -5.01 3.98
N ASN A 49 0.36 -5.07 3.95
CA ASN A 49 1.17 -5.34 2.76
C ASN A 49 0.72 -4.51 1.54
N ALA A 50 0.53 -3.21 1.77
CA ALA A 50 -0.01 -2.28 0.79
C ALA A 50 1.05 -1.23 0.37
N PRO A 51 1.03 -0.76 -0.89
CA PRO A 51 1.91 0.32 -1.33
C PRO A 51 1.61 1.61 -0.55
N PHE A 52 2.65 2.38 -0.25
CA PHE A 52 2.56 3.59 0.57
C PHE A 52 3.47 4.69 0.05
N ILE A 53 2.95 5.91 -0.02
CA ILE A 53 3.70 7.12 -0.34
C ILE A 53 3.37 8.22 0.68
N LYS A 54 4.36 9.06 1.00
CA LYS A 54 4.16 10.27 1.81
C LYS A 54 4.23 11.46 0.88
N VAL A 55 3.17 12.26 0.85
CA VAL A 55 3.07 13.47 0.04
C VAL A 55 2.76 14.67 0.93
N GLU A 56 3.39 15.81 0.63
CA GLU A 56 3.14 17.08 1.33
C GLU A 56 2.24 17.96 0.45
N ALA A 57 1.07 18.34 0.96
CA ALA A 57 0.05 19.04 0.20
C ALA A 57 0.52 20.44 -0.29
N THR A 58 1.39 21.10 0.46
CA THR A 58 1.93 22.43 0.11
C THR A 58 2.67 22.42 -1.22
N LYS A 59 3.26 21.28 -1.62
CA LYS A 59 3.98 21.12 -2.88
C LYS A 59 3.12 21.31 -4.13
N PHE A 60 1.79 21.24 -4.00
CA PHE A 60 0.84 21.37 -5.10
C PHE A 60 0.15 22.74 -5.13
N THR A 61 0.33 23.56 -4.10
CA THR A 61 -0.31 24.88 -4.00
C THR A 61 0.68 26.04 -4.12
N GLU A 62 1.98 25.82 -3.90
CA GLU A 62 2.95 26.91 -3.71
C GLU A 62 3.51 27.56 -4.97
N VAL A 63 3.43 26.94 -6.15
CA VAL A 63 3.94 27.58 -7.37
C VAL A 63 3.21 27.05 -8.58
N GLY A 64 2.76 27.95 -9.47
CA GLY A 64 2.34 27.64 -10.83
C GLY A 64 3.50 27.13 -11.68
N TYR A 65 4.07 25.99 -11.30
CA TYR A 65 5.04 25.24 -12.09
C TYR A 65 4.29 24.10 -12.78
N VAL A 66 4.37 24.11 -14.11
CA VAL A 66 3.77 23.18 -15.08
C VAL A 66 4.20 21.70 -14.89
N GLY A 67 4.87 21.34 -13.79
CA GLY A 67 5.63 20.09 -13.65
C GLY A 67 5.20 19.10 -12.56
N LYS A 68 4.31 19.44 -11.61
CA LYS A 68 3.85 18.48 -10.58
C LYS A 68 2.34 18.52 -10.40
N GLU A 69 1.66 17.86 -11.32
CA GLU A 69 0.23 17.59 -11.27
C GLU A 69 -0.11 16.62 -10.14
N VAL A 70 -1.34 16.67 -9.64
CA VAL A 70 -1.89 15.72 -8.64
C VAL A 70 -1.72 14.27 -9.10
N ASP A 71 -1.70 14.03 -10.41
CA ASP A 71 -1.47 12.72 -11.04
C ASP A 71 -0.09 12.13 -10.72
N SER A 72 0.90 12.95 -10.36
CA SER A 72 2.20 12.45 -9.90
C SER A 72 2.07 11.60 -8.62
N ILE A 73 1.08 11.90 -7.77
CA ILE A 73 0.80 11.13 -6.55
C ILE A 73 0.42 9.69 -6.92
N ILE A 74 -0.41 9.52 -7.95
CA ILE A 74 -0.86 8.20 -8.40
C ILE A 74 0.28 7.46 -9.11
N ARG A 75 1.10 8.17 -9.90
CA ARG A 75 2.31 7.60 -10.53
C ARG A 75 3.29 7.07 -9.49
N ASP A 76 3.65 7.89 -8.50
CA ASP A 76 4.56 7.50 -7.41
C ASP A 76 4.02 6.29 -6.62
N LEU A 77 2.71 6.26 -6.35
CA LEU A 77 2.06 5.13 -5.67
C LEU A 77 2.13 3.85 -6.50
N THR A 78 1.97 3.97 -7.82
CA THR A 78 2.01 2.85 -8.76
C THR A 78 3.42 2.28 -8.86
N ASP A 79 4.43 3.14 -8.95
CA ASP A 79 5.84 2.73 -8.95
C ASP A 79 6.22 2.01 -7.66
N ALA A 80 5.74 2.51 -6.51
CA ALA A 80 5.92 1.84 -5.23
C ALA A 80 5.24 0.45 -5.20
N ALA A 81 4.06 0.30 -5.82
CA ALA A 81 3.36 -0.97 -5.93
C ALA A 81 4.10 -1.96 -6.83
N VAL A 82 4.56 -1.53 -8.00
CA VAL A 82 5.33 -2.37 -8.94
C VAL A 82 6.62 -2.88 -8.27
N LYS A 83 7.35 -1.99 -7.59
CA LYS A 83 8.54 -2.35 -6.84
C LYS A 83 8.23 -3.39 -5.75
N MET A 84 7.15 -3.21 -5.00
CA MET A 84 6.73 -4.14 -3.95
C MET A 84 6.41 -5.53 -4.52
N VAL A 85 5.62 -5.61 -5.59
CA VAL A 85 5.25 -6.89 -6.22
C VAL A 85 6.48 -7.58 -6.81
N ARG A 86 7.40 -6.83 -7.43
CA ARG A 86 8.65 -7.39 -7.97
C ARG A 86 9.50 -8.04 -6.89
N VAL A 87 9.68 -7.38 -5.74
CA VAL A 87 10.44 -7.93 -4.61
C VAL A 87 9.77 -9.20 -4.08
N GLN A 88 8.45 -9.17 -3.89
CA GLN A 88 7.69 -10.35 -3.43
C GLN A 88 7.77 -11.53 -4.41
N ALA A 89 7.76 -11.28 -5.72
CA ALA A 89 7.90 -12.32 -6.72
C ALA A 89 9.29 -12.97 -6.67
N ILE A 90 10.35 -12.16 -6.54
CA ILE A 90 11.73 -12.66 -6.39
C ILE A 90 11.86 -13.51 -5.13
N GLU A 91 11.36 -13.02 -3.98
CA GLU A 91 11.39 -13.76 -2.72
C GLU A 91 10.68 -15.11 -2.83
N LYS A 92 9.49 -15.14 -3.45
CA LYS A 92 8.74 -16.39 -3.70
C LYS A 92 9.54 -17.38 -4.54
N THR A 93 10.16 -16.92 -5.63
CA THR A 93 10.99 -17.77 -6.49
C THR A 93 12.20 -18.32 -5.74
N VAL A 94 12.88 -17.50 -4.95
CA VAL A 94 14.03 -17.94 -4.13
C VAL A 94 13.60 -18.98 -3.09
N ILE A 95 12.46 -18.78 -2.43
CA ILE A 95 11.92 -19.74 -1.45
C ILE A 95 11.54 -21.05 -2.15
N ALA A 96 10.89 -20.98 -3.31
CA ALA A 96 10.51 -22.15 -4.10
C ALA A 96 11.75 -22.97 -4.52
N LEU A 97 12.81 -22.31 -4.99
CA LEU A 97 14.08 -22.97 -5.34
C LEU A 97 14.74 -23.66 -4.14
N LYS A 98 14.78 -22.98 -2.97
CA LYS A 98 15.32 -23.57 -1.74
C LYS A 98 14.53 -24.80 -1.29
N ASN A 99 13.20 -24.74 -1.38
CA ASN A 99 12.33 -25.86 -1.03
C ASN A 99 12.49 -27.02 -2.03
N TRP A 100 12.60 -26.72 -3.32
CA TRP A 100 12.83 -27.74 -4.35
C TRP A 100 14.17 -28.45 -4.15
N GLN A 101 15.25 -27.70 -3.88
CA GLN A 101 16.54 -28.28 -3.55
C GLN A 101 16.45 -29.19 -2.32
N LYS A 102 15.82 -28.74 -1.23
CA LYS A 102 15.64 -29.58 -0.03
C LYS A 102 14.87 -30.87 -0.31
N ASN A 103 13.81 -30.80 -1.10
CA ASN A 103 12.99 -31.98 -1.40
C ASN A 103 13.74 -32.98 -2.30
N VAL A 104 14.49 -32.51 -3.30
CA VAL A 104 15.28 -33.37 -4.19
C VAL A 104 16.38 -34.11 -3.42
N PHE A 105 17.08 -33.45 -2.50
CA PHE A 105 18.12 -34.08 -1.68
C PHE A 105 17.57 -34.97 -0.55
N SER A 106 16.28 -34.86 -0.20
CA SER A 106 15.62 -35.68 0.81
C SER A 106 15.11 -37.03 0.28
N THR A 107 14.96 -37.16 -1.04
CA THR A 107 14.43 -38.36 -1.71
C THR A 107 15.51 -39.29 -2.25
N CYS A 108 16.79 -39.02 -1.97
CA CYS A 108 17.94 -39.88 -2.27
C CYS A 108 18.50 -40.52 -1.00
#